data_AF-A0A2D6A591-F1
#
_entry.id   AF-A0A2D6A591-F1
#
_cell.length_a   1.000
_cell.length_b   1.000
_cell.length_c   1.000
_cell.angle_alpha   90.00
_cell.angle_beta   90.00
_cell.angle_gamma   90.00
#
_symmetry.space_group_name_H-M   'P 1'
#
loop_
_entity.id
_entity.type
_entity.pdbx_description
1 polymer ?
#
loop_
_entity_poly.entity_id
_entity_poly.type
_entity_poly.pdbx_seq_one_letter_code
_entity_poly.pdbx_strand_id
1 'polypeptide(L)'
;MARTHARRAIRRRTPARARRPGNRARSPCVALRRTDGLARPGPQDRTARTARRTCRRRSDGSVGDTRTQPGEPVRRAPGRAGKRSCRRFRQLRRGAAAGGRGPGVRRPHPLRALSAAERSGTTAVGALAWIITRAMITRRALLSAAPAAALPLLYGQDSKPLTKATKTKFAANVEMWWRKLKFLDRIRAAHALGFPAIEFWPWRRKPIDEIAALTDKLGMAVAQFTGWGFSPGLNNPKNHDRFVKQVEAGCQVAKRLNCKMMTIVAGNDQKGMTQAQMHAHVIMGLKRAAPIAERHDVMLIVEPMNIRVDHKGHCLYGSAPTIAICRAVNSSHVKINWDLYHMQISEGDLCGRLREGKDQIGYIQIADHPGRTEPGTGEIHYPRVLREVWNLGYRGYVGVECRPSVKEEEAVKALAHAARW
;
A
#
# COMPACT_ATOMS: atom_id res chain seq x y z
N MET A 1 -1.41 86.66 4.09
CA MET A 1 -2.21 86.95 5.31
C MET A 1 -2.40 85.60 6.01
N ALA A 2 -2.03 85.36 7.28
CA ALA A 2 -2.38 86.07 8.53
C ALA A 2 -3.86 85.89 8.91
N ARG A 3 -4.27 85.37 10.08
CA ARG A 3 -3.55 84.83 11.27
C ARG A 3 -4.04 83.36 11.54
N THR A 4 -4.16 82.67 12.70
CA THR A 4 -4.07 82.99 14.15
C THR A 4 -3.61 81.75 15.00
N HIS A 5 -4.37 81.33 16.02
CA HIS A 5 -4.05 80.35 17.09
C HIS A 5 -5.35 79.58 17.47
N ALA A 6 -5.37 78.45 18.21
CA ALA A 6 -4.61 78.15 19.43
C ALA A 6 -4.34 76.65 19.73
N ARG A 7 -3.58 76.40 20.80
CA ARG A 7 -3.19 75.07 21.33
C ARG A 7 -3.49 74.96 22.84
N ARG A 8 -4.02 73.82 23.29
CA ARG A 8 -3.79 73.15 24.60
C ARG A 8 -4.30 71.71 24.44
N ALA A 9 -3.58 70.61 24.71
CA ALA A 9 -2.45 70.29 25.59
C ALA A 9 -2.81 70.15 27.08
N ILE A 10 -3.15 68.93 27.49
CA ILE A 10 -3.17 68.45 28.88
C ILE A 10 -1.97 67.51 29.08
N ARG A 11 -1.34 67.55 30.25
CA ARG A 11 -0.13 66.77 30.61
C ARG A 11 -0.37 65.96 31.89
N ARG A 12 0.20 64.74 31.91
CA ARG A 12 0.90 64.04 33.04
C ARG A 12 0.24 64.15 34.45
N ARG A 13 0.13 63.05 35.22
CA ARG A 13 1.28 62.35 35.82
C ARG A 13 0.89 60.99 36.43
N THR A 14 1.88 60.10 36.55
CA THR A 14 1.93 58.95 37.47
C THR A 14 2.29 59.37 38.91
N PRO A 15 1.89 58.58 39.92
CA PRO A 15 2.65 58.37 41.16
C PRO A 15 3.56 57.12 41.06
N ALA A 16 4.50 56.93 42.01
CA ALA A 16 5.45 55.80 41.97
C ALA A 16 6.03 55.41 43.35
N ARG A 17 6.44 54.13 43.45
CA ARG A 17 7.46 53.52 44.37
C ARG A 17 7.33 53.63 45.91
N ALA A 18 7.31 52.44 46.54
CA ALA A 18 8.32 51.95 47.52
C ALA A 18 8.48 50.43 47.26
N ARG A 19 9.61 49.69 47.37
CA ARG A 19 10.85 49.66 48.20
C ARG A 19 10.58 49.21 49.65
N ARG A 20 10.80 47.91 49.97
CA ARG A 20 12.02 47.26 50.58
C ARG A 20 12.04 47.42 52.12
N PRO A 21 12.73 46.56 52.94
CA PRO A 21 13.85 45.62 52.69
C PRO A 21 13.48 44.12 52.93
N GLY A 22 14.38 43.13 53.05
CA GLY A 22 15.78 43.02 52.60
C GLY A 22 16.82 42.44 53.61
N ASN A 23 17.20 41.15 53.47
CA ASN A 23 18.47 40.49 53.88
C ASN A 23 18.48 39.05 53.30
N ARG A 24 19.55 38.32 52.93
CA ARG A 24 21.03 38.26 53.18
C ARG A 24 21.48 37.09 54.09
N ALA A 25 21.68 35.92 53.48
CA ALA A 25 22.68 34.87 53.79
C ALA A 25 22.73 33.96 52.52
N ARG A 26 23.84 33.46 51.95
CA ARG A 26 25.15 32.92 52.40
C ARG A 26 25.04 31.66 53.27
N SER A 27 25.73 30.54 53.06
CA SER A 27 26.45 30.02 51.85
C SER A 27 26.38 28.45 51.83
N PRO A 28 27.44 27.61 51.77
CA PRO A 28 27.46 26.49 50.79
C PRO A 28 27.84 25.10 51.38
N CYS A 29 28.37 24.19 50.53
CA CYS A 29 29.18 22.99 50.88
C CYS A 29 28.42 21.73 51.40
N VAL A 30 28.94 20.48 51.28
CA VAL A 30 29.85 19.82 50.29
C VAL A 30 29.78 18.27 50.49
N ALA A 31 30.50 17.48 49.66
CA ALA A 31 30.79 16.02 49.76
C ALA A 31 29.62 15.07 49.39
N LEU A 32 29.78 13.92 48.69
CA LEU A 32 30.83 12.88 48.50
C LEU A 32 30.71 11.66 49.43
N ARG A 33 31.04 10.46 48.88
CA ARG A 33 30.90 9.05 49.37
C ARG A 33 29.66 8.32 48.78
N ARG A 34 29.68 7.09 48.21
CA ARG A 34 30.70 5.98 48.11
C ARG A 34 31.23 5.48 49.46
N THR A 35 31.00 4.26 49.94
CA THR A 35 30.42 2.98 49.39
C THR A 35 29.63 2.27 50.53
N ASP A 36 29.10 1.02 50.52
CA ASP A 36 29.08 -0.16 49.62
C ASP A 36 27.61 -0.60 49.32
N GLY A 37 27.07 -1.84 49.36
CA GLY A 37 27.53 -3.20 49.75
C GLY A 37 26.35 -4.15 49.98
N LEU A 38 26.58 -5.49 49.95
CA LEU A 38 25.61 -6.59 50.20
C LEU A 38 24.46 -6.72 49.16
N ALA A 39 24.20 -7.83 48.44
CA ALA A 39 24.26 -9.28 48.65
C ALA A 39 22.88 -9.92 48.95
N ARG A 40 22.68 -11.15 48.46
CA ARG A 40 21.39 -11.89 48.45
C ARG A 40 21.12 -12.59 49.80
N PRO A 41 19.91 -13.14 50.02
CA PRO A 41 19.70 -14.53 49.59
C PRO A 41 18.36 -14.80 48.88
N GLY A 42 18.25 -16.00 48.31
CA GLY A 42 16.99 -16.65 47.94
C GLY A 42 17.21 -18.17 47.93
N PRO A 43 16.19 -19.02 48.16
CA PRO A 43 16.38 -20.48 48.13
C PRO A 43 15.55 -21.22 47.06
N GLN A 44 16.23 -22.19 46.42
CA GLN A 44 15.78 -23.55 46.03
C GLN A 44 14.53 -23.68 45.12
N ASP A 45 14.62 -24.15 43.87
CA ASP A 45 15.15 -25.43 43.34
C ASP A 45 14.18 -26.63 43.49
N ARG A 46 13.86 -27.28 42.36
CA ARG A 46 13.53 -28.71 42.30
C ARG A 46 13.74 -29.32 40.91
N THR A 47 14.62 -30.32 40.87
CA THR A 47 14.68 -31.47 39.95
C THR A 47 15.03 -31.24 38.46
N ALA A 48 16.20 -31.75 38.08
CA ALA A 48 16.67 -31.87 36.70
C ALA A 48 16.19 -33.14 35.99
N ARG A 49 16.34 -33.18 34.65
CA ARG A 49 16.72 -34.41 33.92
C ARG A 49 17.80 -34.11 32.88
N THR A 50 18.79 -34.99 32.79
CA THR A 50 20.03 -34.82 32.03
C THR A 50 20.11 -35.78 30.84
N ALA A 51 20.63 -35.29 29.71
CA ALA A 51 21.07 -36.12 28.59
C ALA A 51 22.08 -35.39 27.68
N ARG A 52 23.37 -35.43 28.02
CA ARG A 52 24.46 -35.28 27.02
C ARG A 52 25.46 -36.41 27.23
N ARG A 53 25.75 -37.17 26.18
CA ARG A 53 26.83 -38.16 26.17
C ARG A 53 28.14 -37.45 25.83
N THR A 54 29.20 -37.79 26.55
CA THR A 54 30.60 -37.48 26.19
C THR A 54 31.42 -38.74 26.33
N CYS A 55 32.36 -38.97 25.40
CA CYS A 55 33.43 -39.94 25.61
C CYS A 55 34.71 -39.44 24.92
N ARG A 56 35.76 -39.29 25.75
CA ARG A 56 37.19 -39.58 25.55
C ARG A 56 37.79 -39.62 24.13
N ARG A 57 39.07 -39.30 23.90
CA ARG A 57 40.15 -38.50 24.58
C ARG A 57 41.44 -38.78 23.78
N ARG A 58 42.29 -37.76 23.55
CA ARG A 58 43.73 -37.73 23.13
C ARG A 58 43.90 -36.44 22.28
N SER A 59 44.77 -35.46 22.54
CA SER A 59 46.12 -35.41 23.14
C SER A 59 47.19 -35.95 22.16
N ASP A 60 48.29 -35.24 21.82
CA ASP A 60 48.89 -33.99 22.34
C ASP A 60 49.70 -33.19 21.27
N GLY A 61 50.03 -31.92 21.56
CA GLY A 61 51.09 -31.12 20.91
C GLY A 61 50.79 -30.51 19.53
N SER A 62 51.52 -29.49 19.04
CA SER A 62 52.45 -28.53 19.70
C SER A 62 52.60 -27.26 18.82
N VAL A 63 53.21 -26.18 19.33
CA VAL A 63 53.29 -24.85 18.65
C VAL A 63 54.64 -24.64 17.96
N GLY A 64 54.64 -23.97 16.80
CA GLY A 64 55.85 -23.44 16.14
C GLY A 64 55.52 -22.45 15.01
N ASP A 65 56.23 -21.32 14.93
CA ASP A 65 56.05 -20.23 13.95
C ASP A 65 57.42 -19.70 13.46
N THR A 66 57.62 -19.61 12.14
CA THR A 66 58.71 -18.83 11.50
C THR A 66 58.40 -18.40 10.05
N ARG A 67 57.92 -17.16 9.88
CA ARG A 67 58.34 -16.12 8.90
C ARG A 67 58.96 -16.43 7.49
N THR A 68 58.24 -15.96 6.46
CA THR A 68 58.68 -15.15 5.26
C THR A 68 59.66 -15.66 4.16
N GLN A 69 59.11 -15.91 2.94
CA GLN A 69 59.35 -15.25 1.60
C GLN A 69 60.77 -15.14 0.95
N PRO A 70 60.92 -14.84 -0.37
CA PRO A 70 60.01 -14.94 -1.55
C PRO A 70 60.66 -15.55 -2.85
N GLY A 71 59.91 -15.69 -3.96
CA GLY A 71 60.48 -15.98 -5.31
C GLY A 71 59.45 -16.22 -6.46
N GLU A 72 59.73 -15.73 -7.67
CA GLU A 72 58.92 -15.78 -8.92
C GLU A 72 59.77 -16.36 -10.10
N PRO A 73 59.30 -16.45 -11.38
CA PRO A 73 58.01 -16.96 -11.91
C PRO A 73 58.18 -17.89 -13.16
N VAL A 74 57.17 -18.70 -13.55
CA VAL A 74 57.14 -19.36 -14.88
C VAL A 74 55.72 -19.41 -15.48
N ARG A 75 55.59 -19.12 -16.79
CA ARG A 75 54.37 -19.30 -17.60
C ARG A 75 54.51 -20.46 -18.59
N ARG A 76 53.46 -21.30 -18.78
CA ARG A 76 52.88 -21.66 -20.11
C ARG A 76 51.72 -22.68 -20.03
N ALA A 77 50.64 -22.35 -20.76
CA ALA A 77 49.69 -23.16 -21.57
C ALA A 77 49.19 -24.57 -21.13
N PRO A 78 47.94 -24.96 -21.47
CA PRO A 78 47.25 -26.11 -20.86
C PRO A 78 47.36 -27.46 -21.62
N GLY A 79 47.42 -28.56 -20.86
CA GLY A 79 47.21 -29.94 -21.33
C GLY A 79 45.75 -30.41 -21.20
N ARG A 80 45.35 -31.42 -21.99
CA ARG A 80 43.97 -31.94 -22.06
C ARG A 80 43.78 -33.32 -21.39
N ALA A 81 42.52 -33.58 -21.04
CA ALA A 81 41.83 -34.89 -20.94
C ALA A 81 41.90 -35.68 -19.62
N GLY A 82 40.71 -36.04 -19.11
CA GLY A 82 40.50 -36.83 -17.89
C GLY A 82 39.04 -37.27 -17.74
N LYS A 83 38.56 -38.12 -18.65
CA LYS A 83 37.15 -38.55 -18.81
C LYS A 83 36.59 -39.29 -17.58
N ARG A 84 35.26 -39.18 -17.33
CA ARG A 84 34.36 -40.33 -17.02
C ARG A 84 32.85 -39.99 -17.08
N SER A 85 32.12 -40.74 -17.93
CA SER A 85 30.68 -41.12 -17.84
C SER A 85 29.57 -40.04 -17.78
N CYS A 86 28.35 -40.24 -18.32
CA CYS A 86 27.72 -41.47 -18.85
C CYS A 86 26.67 -41.22 -19.97
N ARG A 87 26.47 -42.23 -20.85
CA ARG A 87 25.28 -42.58 -21.69
C ARG A 87 24.47 -41.45 -22.38
N ARG A 88 24.46 -41.35 -23.72
CA ARG A 88 23.58 -42.05 -24.71
C ARG A 88 22.07 -41.78 -24.48
N PHE A 89 21.30 -41.34 -25.49
CA PHE A 89 21.09 -42.06 -26.77
C PHE A 89 21.23 -41.23 -28.07
N ARG A 90 20.96 -41.85 -29.23
CA ARG A 90 21.15 -41.35 -30.62
C ARG A 90 19.87 -41.44 -31.47
N GLN A 91 19.70 -40.46 -32.37
CA GLN A 91 19.33 -40.58 -33.80
C GLN A 91 19.76 -39.22 -34.44
N LEU A 92 20.50 -39.06 -35.56
CA LEU A 92 20.66 -39.76 -36.86
C LEU A 92 19.36 -39.81 -37.67
N ARG A 93 19.25 -39.44 -38.96
CA ARG A 93 20.09 -38.84 -40.06
C ARG A 93 19.07 -38.23 -41.08
N ARG A 94 19.31 -37.36 -42.09
CA ARG A 94 20.44 -36.72 -42.85
C ARG A 94 20.02 -35.23 -43.08
N GLY A 95 20.69 -34.32 -43.82
CA GLY A 95 22.02 -34.31 -44.46
C GLY A 95 22.02 -33.70 -45.89
N ALA A 96 22.90 -32.71 -46.16
CA ALA A 96 23.17 -32.04 -47.47
C ALA A 96 22.03 -31.16 -48.05
N ALA A 97 22.24 -30.25 -49.02
CA ALA A 97 23.38 -29.34 -49.30
C ALA A 97 22.97 -28.25 -50.34
N ALA A 98 23.73 -27.15 -50.39
CA ALA A 98 23.95 -26.22 -51.52
C ALA A 98 22.78 -25.63 -52.36
N GLY A 99 22.60 -24.30 -52.25
CA GLY A 99 22.57 -23.39 -53.41
C GLY A 99 21.25 -23.20 -54.19
N GLY A 100 21.22 -22.12 -54.98
CA GLY A 100 20.15 -21.82 -55.94
C GLY A 100 19.63 -20.37 -55.89
N ARG A 101 19.58 -19.69 -57.04
CA ARG A 101 18.89 -18.38 -57.23
C ARG A 101 17.55 -18.62 -57.94
N GLY A 102 16.55 -17.77 -57.73
CA GLY A 102 15.27 -17.82 -58.45
C GLY A 102 14.69 -16.43 -58.72
N PRO A 103 14.28 -16.10 -59.96
CA PRO A 103 13.65 -14.82 -60.30
C PRO A 103 12.18 -14.93 -60.76
N GLY A 104 11.30 -14.09 -60.21
CA GLY A 104 9.95 -13.80 -60.75
C GLY A 104 8.87 -14.88 -60.59
N VAL A 105 7.61 -14.67 -60.98
CA VAL A 105 6.98 -13.49 -61.64
C VAL A 105 5.53 -13.29 -61.14
N ARG A 106 5.16 -12.03 -60.82
CA ARG A 106 3.81 -11.39 -60.73
C ARG A 106 2.63 -12.09 -60.01
N ARG A 107 2.08 -11.37 -59.01
CA ARG A 107 0.62 -11.17 -58.83
C ARG A 107 0.20 -9.84 -59.50
N PRO A 108 -1.10 -9.61 -59.77
CA PRO A 108 -1.70 -8.29 -59.75
C PRO A 108 -2.60 -8.06 -58.51
N HIS A 109 -2.97 -6.78 -58.29
CA HIS A 109 -3.80 -6.24 -57.22
C HIS A 109 -5.12 -5.65 -57.85
N PRO A 110 -5.84 -4.62 -57.33
CA PRO A 110 -6.90 -4.79 -56.32
C PRO A 110 -8.15 -3.86 -56.47
N LEU A 111 -8.96 -3.77 -55.39
CA LEU A 111 -9.79 -2.62 -54.92
C LEU A 111 -11.06 -2.14 -55.69
N ARG A 112 -12.15 -1.97 -54.89
CA ARG A 112 -13.17 -0.88 -54.80
C ARG A 112 -13.55 -0.06 -56.07
N ALA A 113 -14.82 0.33 -56.32
CA ALA A 113 -15.75 0.93 -55.35
C ALA A 113 -17.24 1.02 -55.83
N LEU A 114 -18.13 1.35 -54.87
CA LEU A 114 -19.38 2.17 -54.94
C LEU A 114 -20.21 2.28 -56.24
N SER A 115 -21.53 1.99 -56.13
CA SER A 115 -22.65 2.97 -56.23
C SER A 115 -24.02 2.25 -56.25
N ALA A 116 -25.14 2.98 -56.35
CA ALA A 116 -26.52 2.45 -56.28
C ALA A 116 -27.51 3.27 -57.13
N ALA A 117 -28.58 2.65 -57.66
CA ALA A 117 -29.85 3.30 -58.03
C ALA A 117 -31.00 2.33 -58.43
N GLU A 118 -32.09 2.36 -57.67
CA GLU A 118 -33.53 2.38 -58.10
C GLU A 118 -34.27 1.23 -58.81
N ARG A 119 -35.61 1.29 -58.61
CA ARG A 119 -36.75 0.56 -59.22
C ARG A 119 -36.91 -0.93 -58.84
N SER A 120 -38.12 -1.46 -58.59
CA SER A 120 -39.45 -0.86 -58.33
C SER A 120 -40.47 -1.95 -57.91
N GLY A 121 -41.44 -1.68 -57.03
CA GLY A 121 -42.58 -2.59 -56.84
C GLY A 121 -43.44 -2.41 -55.57
N THR A 122 -44.72 -2.11 -55.74
CA THR A 122 -45.83 -2.34 -54.78
C THR A 122 -46.18 -3.86 -54.73
N THR A 123 -47.02 -4.42 -53.84
CA THR A 123 -48.27 -3.92 -53.21
C THR A 123 -48.57 -4.62 -51.85
N ALA A 124 -49.77 -4.44 -51.31
CA ALA A 124 -50.13 -4.69 -49.91
C ALA A 124 -50.66 -6.11 -49.56
N VAL A 125 -50.52 -6.46 -48.27
CA VAL A 125 -51.45 -7.17 -47.36
C VAL A 125 -52.32 -8.33 -47.90
N GLY A 126 -52.17 -9.49 -47.26
CA GLY A 126 -53.18 -10.56 -47.19
C GLY A 126 -53.47 -10.93 -45.72
N ALA A 127 -54.63 -11.53 -45.43
CA ALA A 127 -55.14 -11.74 -44.06
C ALA A 127 -55.67 -13.17 -43.81
N LEU A 128 -56.23 -13.38 -42.60
CA LEU A 128 -56.85 -14.60 -42.01
C LEU A 128 -55.92 -15.64 -41.35
N ALA A 129 -56.21 -15.90 -40.07
CA ALA A 129 -56.10 -17.19 -39.39
C ALA A 129 -57.28 -17.28 -38.38
N TRP A 130 -57.72 -18.49 -38.02
CA TRP A 130 -59.07 -18.72 -37.46
C TRP A 130 -59.10 -19.21 -36.00
N ILE A 131 -60.11 -18.69 -35.27
CA ILE A 131 -61.00 -19.32 -34.26
C ILE A 131 -60.44 -20.19 -33.10
N ILE A 132 -61.10 -20.02 -31.94
CA ILE A 132 -60.84 -20.64 -30.64
C ILE A 132 -61.46 -22.05 -30.54
N THR A 133 -60.76 -22.99 -29.90
CA THR A 133 -61.37 -24.18 -29.27
C THR A 133 -60.98 -24.26 -27.79
N ARG A 134 -61.96 -24.50 -26.90
CA ARG A 134 -61.75 -24.71 -25.45
C ARG A 134 -61.17 -26.10 -25.16
N ALA A 135 -60.26 -26.19 -24.20
CA ALA A 135 -59.99 -27.41 -23.45
C ALA A 135 -60.41 -27.21 -21.99
N MET A 136 -61.12 -28.18 -21.40
CA MET A 136 -61.53 -28.15 -20.00
C MET A 136 -60.49 -28.89 -19.14
N ILE A 137 -60.05 -28.27 -18.04
CA ILE A 137 -59.27 -28.96 -16.99
C ILE A 137 -60.20 -29.18 -15.79
N THR A 138 -60.37 -30.44 -15.40
CA THR A 138 -61.35 -30.88 -14.40
C THR A 138 -60.81 -30.85 -12.97
N ARG A 139 -61.71 -30.65 -11.99
CA ARG A 139 -61.37 -30.64 -10.56
C ARG A 139 -61.05 -32.05 -10.05
N ARG A 140 -59.77 -32.46 -9.98
CA ARG A 140 -59.33 -33.57 -9.10
C ARG A 140 -57.81 -33.61 -8.83
N ALA A 141 -57.31 -32.63 -8.07
CA ALA A 141 -56.04 -32.73 -7.35
C ALA A 141 -56.06 -31.76 -6.14
N LEU A 142 -56.24 -32.29 -4.94
CA LEU A 142 -56.29 -31.51 -3.69
C LEU A 142 -55.53 -32.31 -2.61
N LEU A 143 -54.91 -31.60 -1.66
CA LEU A 143 -54.29 -32.12 -0.44
C LEU A 143 -53.00 -32.96 -0.61
N SER A 144 -51.89 -32.26 -0.82
CA SER A 144 -50.59 -32.60 -0.20
C SER A 144 -49.89 -31.32 0.29
N ALA A 145 -50.61 -30.55 1.12
CA ALA A 145 -50.13 -29.29 1.68
C ALA A 145 -49.05 -29.51 2.76
N ALA A 146 -47.82 -29.79 2.34
CA ALA A 146 -46.66 -29.49 3.18
C ALA A 146 -46.66 -27.97 3.44
N PRO A 147 -46.55 -27.51 4.70
CA PRO A 147 -46.42 -26.09 4.96
C PRO A 147 -45.10 -25.63 4.35
N ALA A 148 -45.17 -24.78 3.34
CA ALA A 148 -44.01 -24.02 2.88
C ALA A 148 -43.57 -23.17 4.07
N ALA A 149 -42.56 -23.65 4.79
CA ALA A 149 -41.93 -22.92 5.87
C ALA A 149 -41.28 -21.68 5.27
N ALA A 150 -42.06 -20.59 5.24
CA ALA A 150 -41.58 -19.26 4.95
C ALA A 150 -40.59 -18.89 6.07
N LEU A 151 -39.35 -19.34 5.90
CA LEU A 151 -38.19 -18.87 6.64
C LEU A 151 -38.32 -17.35 6.70
N PRO A 152 -38.58 -16.77 7.89
CA PRO A 152 -38.48 -15.34 8.02
C PRO A 152 -37.05 -15.02 7.63
N LEU A 153 -36.86 -14.25 6.55
CA LEU A 153 -35.54 -13.78 6.21
C LEU A 153 -35.15 -12.83 7.33
N LEU A 154 -34.47 -13.36 8.35
CA LEU A 154 -34.08 -12.66 9.56
C LEU A 154 -32.97 -11.67 9.20
N TYR A 155 -33.39 -10.62 8.52
CA TYR A 155 -32.69 -9.37 8.29
C TYR A 155 -32.65 -8.59 9.61
N GLY A 156 -32.14 -9.26 10.65
CA GLY A 156 -32.05 -8.73 11.99
C GLY A 156 -31.27 -7.44 11.95
N GLN A 157 -31.89 -6.37 12.43
CA GLN A 157 -31.25 -5.05 12.53
C GLN A 157 -30.21 -5.06 13.65
N ASP A 158 -29.10 -5.72 13.36
CA ASP A 158 -27.91 -5.77 14.19
C ASP A 158 -26.74 -5.10 13.45
N SER A 159 -27.04 -3.95 12.83
CA SER A 159 -26.08 -3.03 12.21
C SER A 159 -25.26 -2.30 13.29
N LYS A 160 -24.59 -3.09 14.12
CA LYS A 160 -23.56 -2.62 15.05
C LYS A 160 -22.50 -1.85 14.23
N PRO A 161 -22.19 -0.59 14.59
CA PRO A 161 -21.24 0.21 13.82
C PRO A 161 -19.85 -0.43 13.81
N LEU A 162 -19.06 -0.06 12.79
CA LEU A 162 -17.76 -0.65 12.43
C LEU A 162 -16.70 -0.65 13.58
N THR A 163 -16.97 0.04 14.69
CA THR A 163 -16.02 0.35 15.77
C THR A 163 -15.86 -0.69 16.88
N LYS A 164 -16.84 -1.57 17.13
CA LYS A 164 -16.92 -2.30 18.43
C LYS A 164 -16.66 -3.81 18.44
N ALA A 165 -16.46 -4.47 17.30
CA ALA A 165 -16.46 -5.95 17.25
C ALA A 165 -15.30 -6.61 16.48
N THR A 166 -14.41 -5.86 15.84
CA THR A 166 -13.44 -6.40 14.86
C THR A 166 -11.99 -6.04 15.21
N LYS A 167 -11.05 -6.94 14.89
CA LYS A 167 -9.60 -6.73 15.07
C LYS A 167 -9.01 -5.78 14.01
N THR A 168 -9.68 -5.65 12.87
CA THR A 168 -9.29 -4.77 11.75
C THR A 168 -9.83 -3.36 11.99
N LYS A 169 -8.93 -2.37 12.08
CA LYS A 169 -9.27 -0.94 12.12
C LYS A 169 -9.28 -0.38 10.70
N PHE A 170 -10.43 0.04 10.19
CA PHE A 170 -10.51 0.60 8.83
C PHE A 170 -10.25 2.11 8.81
N ALA A 171 -9.75 2.62 7.68
CA ALA A 171 -9.69 4.04 7.36
C ALA A 171 -10.47 4.31 6.06
N ALA A 172 -11.41 5.25 6.06
CA ALA A 172 -12.18 5.56 4.86
C ALA A 172 -11.37 6.44 3.89
N ASN A 173 -11.32 6.06 2.60
CA ASN A 173 -10.76 6.93 1.59
C ASN A 173 -11.77 8.00 1.17
N VAL A 174 -11.63 9.20 1.73
CA VAL A 174 -12.59 10.30 1.52
C VAL A 174 -12.41 11.03 0.18
N GLU A 175 -11.61 10.51 -0.75
CA GLU A 175 -11.65 10.91 -2.17
C GLU A 175 -12.42 9.92 -3.06
N MET A 176 -12.65 8.70 -2.57
CA MET A 176 -13.45 7.67 -3.26
C MET A 176 -14.88 7.58 -2.73
N TRP A 177 -15.07 7.76 -1.41
CA TRP A 177 -16.38 7.77 -0.73
C TRP A 177 -16.98 9.19 -0.66
N TRP A 178 -18.32 9.31 -0.59
CA TRP A 178 -19.08 10.56 -0.45
C TRP A 178 -18.69 11.69 -1.42
N ARG A 179 -18.24 11.35 -2.64
CA ARG A 179 -17.61 12.29 -3.59
C ARG A 179 -18.44 13.54 -3.93
N LYS A 180 -19.77 13.47 -3.78
CA LYS A 180 -20.73 14.57 -3.99
C LYS A 180 -20.70 15.63 -2.88
N LEU A 181 -20.17 15.31 -1.69
CA LEU A 181 -20.05 16.25 -0.58
C LEU A 181 -18.75 17.06 -0.65
N LYS A 182 -18.74 18.23 0.02
CA LYS A 182 -17.52 19.02 0.28
C LYS A 182 -16.56 18.23 1.18
N PHE A 183 -15.26 18.46 1.05
CA PHE A 183 -14.24 17.59 1.64
C PHE A 183 -14.40 17.34 3.15
N LEU A 184 -14.64 18.37 3.96
CA LEU A 184 -14.83 18.23 5.41
C LEU A 184 -16.14 17.49 5.78
N ASP A 185 -17.16 17.56 4.93
CA ASP A 185 -18.43 16.85 5.16
C ASP A 185 -18.29 15.35 4.89
N ARG A 186 -17.36 14.94 4.01
CA ARG A 186 -16.97 13.53 3.84
C ARG A 186 -16.32 12.95 5.10
N ILE A 187 -15.52 13.75 5.82
CA ILE A 187 -14.93 13.35 7.12
C ILE A 187 -16.04 13.17 8.16
N ARG A 188 -17.03 14.08 8.19
CA ARG A 188 -18.20 13.96 9.08
C ARG A 188 -19.04 12.72 8.76
N ALA A 189 -19.23 12.40 7.48
CA ALA A 189 -19.91 11.18 7.04
C ALA A 189 -19.14 9.91 7.42
N ALA A 190 -17.81 9.89 7.26
CA ALA A 190 -16.96 8.79 7.71
C ALA A 190 -17.06 8.55 9.22
N HIS A 191 -17.03 9.61 10.03
CA HIS A 191 -17.27 9.51 11.47
C HIS A 191 -18.67 8.97 11.78
N ALA A 192 -19.72 9.46 11.10
CA ALA A 192 -21.10 9.06 11.33
C ALA A 192 -21.35 7.55 11.07
N LEU A 193 -20.65 6.95 10.11
CA LEU A 193 -20.71 5.48 9.89
C LEU A 193 -19.71 4.68 10.76
N GLY A 194 -18.96 5.34 11.64
CA GLY A 194 -18.07 4.70 12.61
C GLY A 194 -16.71 4.30 12.05
N PHE A 195 -16.15 5.02 11.06
CA PHE A 195 -14.73 4.84 10.74
C PHE A 195 -13.85 5.48 11.82
N PRO A 196 -12.87 4.75 12.41
CA PRO A 196 -11.93 5.32 13.38
C PRO A 196 -10.81 6.15 12.72
N ALA A 197 -10.74 6.20 11.39
CA ALA A 197 -9.73 6.94 10.65
C ALA A 197 -10.17 7.31 9.23
N ILE A 198 -9.43 8.23 8.60
CA ILE A 198 -9.55 8.60 7.19
C ILE A 198 -8.20 8.54 6.46
N GLU A 199 -8.26 8.52 5.13
CA GLU A 199 -7.13 8.76 4.24
C GLU A 199 -7.57 9.56 3.00
N PHE A 200 -6.64 10.25 2.32
CA PHE A 200 -6.96 11.10 1.15
C PHE A 200 -5.75 11.47 0.28
N TRP A 201 -6.02 11.88 -0.96
CA TRP A 201 -5.00 12.29 -1.93
C TRP A 201 -5.18 13.72 -2.44
N PRO A 202 -4.10 14.39 -2.87
CA PRO A 202 -2.98 14.76 -2.00
C PRO A 202 -3.40 15.83 -0.99
N TRP A 203 -2.50 16.17 -0.08
CA TRP A 203 -2.68 17.25 0.91
C TRP A 203 -2.73 18.67 0.32
N ARG A 204 -2.16 18.87 -0.88
CA ARG A 204 -2.04 20.20 -1.48
C ARG A 204 -3.40 20.74 -1.91
N ARG A 205 -3.65 22.03 -1.65
CA ARG A 205 -4.94 22.74 -1.88
C ARG A 205 -6.09 22.23 -0.99
N LYS A 206 -5.80 21.58 0.14
CA LYS A 206 -6.78 21.26 1.20
C LYS A 206 -6.58 22.15 2.43
N PRO A 207 -7.63 22.41 3.22
CA PRO A 207 -7.52 23.20 4.46
C PRO A 207 -6.98 22.32 5.59
N ILE A 208 -5.65 22.18 5.66
CA ILE A 208 -4.98 21.22 6.57
C ILE A 208 -5.31 21.46 8.04
N ASP A 209 -5.44 22.72 8.50
CA ASP A 209 -5.76 23.01 9.90
C ASP A 209 -7.24 22.73 10.24
N GLU A 210 -8.16 22.96 9.29
CA GLU A 210 -9.57 22.59 9.46
C GLU A 210 -9.75 21.06 9.45
N ILE A 211 -8.94 20.34 8.68
CA ILE A 211 -8.92 18.87 8.69
C ILE A 211 -8.42 18.38 10.04
N ALA A 212 -7.26 18.86 10.52
CA ALA A 212 -6.68 18.47 11.81
C ALA A 212 -7.65 18.75 12.97
N ALA A 213 -8.16 19.98 13.08
CA ALA A 213 -9.09 20.37 14.13
C ALA A 213 -10.42 19.58 14.07
N LEU A 214 -10.85 19.15 12.87
CA LEU A 214 -12.03 18.30 12.71
C LEU A 214 -11.75 16.84 13.10
N THR A 215 -10.62 16.26 12.71
CA THR A 215 -10.26 14.89 13.09
C THR A 215 -10.01 14.76 14.58
N ASP A 216 -9.31 15.73 15.19
CA ASP A 216 -9.09 15.78 16.63
C ASP A 216 -10.41 15.90 17.41
N LYS A 217 -11.31 16.81 16.98
CA LYS A 217 -12.65 16.97 17.57
C LYS A 217 -13.53 15.71 17.46
N LEU A 218 -13.33 14.91 16.41
CA LEU A 218 -14.08 13.67 16.16
C LEU A 218 -13.36 12.42 16.68
N GLY A 219 -12.18 12.54 17.30
CA GLY A 219 -11.39 11.39 17.75
C GLY A 219 -10.92 10.45 16.63
N MET A 220 -10.86 10.94 15.39
CA MET A 220 -10.42 10.18 14.21
C MET A 220 -8.93 10.34 13.97
N ALA A 221 -8.25 9.29 13.51
CA ALA A 221 -6.89 9.40 12.99
C ALA A 221 -6.87 9.76 11.48
N VAL A 222 -5.84 10.48 11.03
CA VAL A 222 -5.46 10.47 9.60
C VAL A 222 -4.44 9.34 9.41
N ALA A 223 -4.85 8.27 8.73
CA ALA A 223 -4.02 7.08 8.57
C ALA A 223 -2.85 7.34 7.62
N GLN A 224 -3.14 7.85 6.41
CA GLN A 224 -2.15 8.29 5.43
C GLN A 224 -2.71 9.41 4.54
N PHE A 225 -1.81 10.12 3.85
CA PHE A 225 -2.16 10.98 2.73
C PHE A 225 -1.10 10.89 1.62
N THR A 226 -1.45 11.18 0.35
CA THR A 226 -0.44 11.18 -0.73
C THR A 226 0.57 12.32 -0.58
N GLY A 227 1.82 11.95 -0.29
CA GLY A 227 2.97 12.84 -0.23
C GLY A 227 3.54 13.16 -1.63
N TRP A 228 3.59 12.16 -2.52
CA TRP A 228 4.03 12.31 -3.91
C TRP A 228 3.20 11.43 -4.86
N GLY A 229 2.78 11.98 -6.00
CA GLY A 229 1.85 11.33 -6.94
C GLY A 229 2.45 11.11 -8.33
N PHE A 230 1.65 10.56 -9.24
CA PHE A 230 2.04 10.12 -10.60
C PHE A 230 2.87 11.10 -11.43
N SER A 231 2.61 12.41 -11.31
CA SER A 231 3.28 13.45 -12.09
C SER A 231 3.69 14.66 -11.22
N PRO A 232 4.96 15.12 -11.30
CA PRO A 232 6.05 14.50 -12.05
C PRO A 232 6.52 13.16 -11.41
N GLY A 233 7.00 12.21 -12.21
CA GLY A 233 7.40 10.88 -11.74
C GLY A 233 8.72 10.85 -10.95
N LEU A 234 8.80 10.02 -9.92
CA LEU A 234 10.02 9.78 -9.11
C LEU A 234 11.06 8.93 -9.86
N ASN A 235 10.61 8.14 -10.82
CA ASN A 235 11.42 7.35 -11.76
C ASN A 235 12.27 8.17 -12.76
N ASN A 236 12.20 9.51 -12.71
CA ASN A 236 13.00 10.41 -13.52
C ASN A 236 13.86 11.31 -12.61
N PRO A 237 15.21 11.27 -12.73
CA PRO A 237 16.11 11.90 -11.77
C PRO A 237 16.01 13.43 -11.74
N LYS A 238 15.53 14.06 -12.82
CA LYS A 238 15.30 15.51 -12.88
C LYS A 238 14.27 15.99 -11.83
N ASN A 239 13.47 15.08 -11.28
CA ASN A 239 12.44 15.40 -10.29
C ASN A 239 12.89 15.19 -8.84
N HIS A 240 14.07 14.61 -8.59
CA HIS A 240 14.50 14.20 -7.24
C HIS A 240 14.66 15.38 -6.28
N ASP A 241 15.17 16.52 -6.73
CA ASP A 241 15.30 17.73 -5.90
C ASP A 241 13.94 18.29 -5.47
N ARG A 242 12.95 18.19 -6.36
CA ARG A 242 11.55 18.56 -6.08
C ARG A 242 10.89 17.54 -5.16
N PHE A 243 11.19 16.25 -5.32
CA PHE A 243 10.72 15.17 -4.44
C PHE A 243 11.20 15.37 -3.00
N VAL A 244 12.50 15.54 -2.78
CA VAL A 244 13.10 15.78 -1.46
C VAL A 244 12.46 16.98 -0.78
N LYS A 245 12.33 18.12 -1.48
CA LYS A 245 11.65 19.32 -0.97
C LYS A 245 10.16 19.09 -0.64
N GLN A 246 9.47 18.26 -1.42
CA GLN A 246 8.05 17.95 -1.21
C GLN A 246 7.82 16.94 -0.07
N VAL A 247 8.78 16.03 0.19
CA VAL A 247 8.75 15.15 1.38
C VAL A 247 8.98 15.96 2.66
N GLU A 248 9.97 16.85 2.70
CA GLU A 248 10.21 17.75 3.85
C GLU A 248 8.98 18.59 4.18
N ALA A 249 8.31 19.17 3.15
CA ALA A 249 7.04 19.87 3.32
C ALA A 249 5.90 18.93 3.75
N GLY A 250 5.88 17.69 3.24
CA GLY A 250 4.94 16.65 3.64
C GLY A 250 5.07 16.26 5.12
N CYS A 251 6.28 16.23 5.68
CA CYS A 251 6.50 15.95 7.10
C CYS A 251 5.90 17.05 8.00
N GLN A 252 5.96 18.32 7.60
CA GLN A 252 5.31 19.41 8.34
C GLN A 252 3.77 19.31 8.30
N VAL A 253 3.21 18.79 7.21
CA VAL A 253 1.77 18.49 7.08
C VAL A 253 1.39 17.27 7.91
N ALA A 254 2.19 16.21 7.87
CA ALA A 254 2.00 15.01 8.69
C ALA A 254 1.96 15.35 10.19
N LYS A 255 2.90 16.20 10.66
CA LYS A 255 2.91 16.73 12.03
C LYS A 255 1.63 17.48 12.40
N ARG A 256 1.06 18.30 11.50
CA ARG A 256 -0.23 19.02 11.72
C ARG A 256 -1.43 18.09 11.77
N LEU A 257 -1.40 16.99 11.01
CA LEU A 257 -2.49 16.00 10.94
C LEU A 257 -2.34 14.85 11.97
N ASN A 258 -1.34 14.92 12.86
CA ASN A 258 -0.90 13.79 13.71
C ASN A 258 -0.75 12.46 12.94
N CYS A 259 -0.33 12.56 11.67
CA CYS A 259 -0.26 11.44 10.73
C CYS A 259 1.17 10.90 10.66
N LYS A 260 1.32 9.58 10.49
CA LYS A 260 2.61 8.88 10.51
C LYS A 260 3.03 8.25 9.18
N MET A 261 2.22 8.38 8.13
CA MET A 261 2.49 7.79 6.82
C MET A 261 2.15 8.76 5.68
N MET A 262 2.97 8.79 4.62
CA MET A 262 2.60 9.47 3.38
C MET A 262 2.90 8.61 2.14
N THR A 263 1.96 8.56 1.21
CA THR A 263 2.05 7.69 0.03
C THR A 263 2.89 8.30 -1.08
N ILE A 264 3.81 7.50 -1.63
CA ILE A 264 4.78 7.86 -2.66
C ILE A 264 4.56 6.98 -3.91
N VAL A 265 4.13 7.60 -5.00
CA VAL A 265 3.91 6.93 -6.29
C VAL A 265 5.17 7.03 -7.17
N ALA A 266 5.57 5.92 -7.81
CA ALA A 266 6.80 5.82 -8.58
C ALA A 266 6.79 6.67 -9.88
N GLY A 267 5.70 6.61 -10.65
CA GLY A 267 5.51 7.38 -11.87
C GLY A 267 5.27 6.54 -13.11
N ASN A 268 4.82 7.19 -14.18
CA ASN A 268 4.55 6.52 -15.46
C ASN A 268 5.84 6.32 -16.27
N ASP A 269 5.84 5.34 -17.17
CA ASP A 269 7.01 4.91 -17.94
C ASP A 269 7.69 6.09 -18.69
N GLN A 270 9.01 6.13 -18.63
CA GLN A 270 9.83 7.19 -19.21
C GLN A 270 10.37 6.75 -20.57
N LYS A 271 10.08 7.51 -21.63
CA LYS A 271 10.54 7.21 -23.00
C LYS A 271 12.07 7.06 -23.04
N GLY A 272 12.54 5.89 -23.49
CA GLY A 272 13.97 5.57 -23.58
C GLY A 272 14.59 5.00 -22.30
N MET A 273 13.81 4.71 -21.25
CA MET A 273 14.28 4.02 -20.06
C MET A 273 13.69 2.61 -19.95
N THR A 274 14.51 1.65 -19.53
CA THR A 274 14.05 0.32 -19.09
C THR A 274 13.43 0.37 -17.70
N GLN A 275 12.62 -0.64 -17.34
CA GLN A 275 12.10 -0.80 -15.97
C GLN A 275 13.23 -0.79 -14.93
N ALA A 276 14.34 -1.48 -15.18
CA ALA A 276 15.49 -1.50 -14.27
C ALA A 276 16.10 -0.10 -14.04
N GLN A 277 16.24 0.72 -15.08
CA GLN A 277 16.70 2.12 -14.94
C GLN A 277 15.69 2.98 -14.16
N MET A 278 14.40 2.80 -14.42
CA MET A 278 13.34 3.52 -13.69
C MET A 278 13.30 3.13 -12.20
N HIS A 279 13.44 1.83 -11.88
CA HIS A 279 13.53 1.34 -10.50
C HIS A 279 14.79 1.85 -9.80
N ALA A 280 15.93 1.88 -10.49
CA ALA A 280 17.16 2.49 -9.96
C ALA A 280 16.97 3.99 -9.63
N HIS A 281 16.31 4.76 -10.50
CA HIS A 281 15.96 6.15 -10.21
C HIS A 281 14.98 6.28 -9.03
N VAL A 282 13.99 5.39 -8.88
CA VAL A 282 13.12 5.37 -7.70
C VAL A 282 13.92 5.11 -6.42
N ILE A 283 14.84 4.14 -6.41
CA ILE A 283 15.74 3.85 -5.28
C ILE A 283 16.61 5.07 -4.95
N MET A 284 17.20 5.73 -5.95
CA MET A 284 17.98 6.95 -5.75
C MET A 284 17.16 8.08 -5.12
N GLY A 285 15.94 8.31 -5.62
CA GLY A 285 15.04 9.32 -5.08
C GLY A 285 14.64 9.03 -3.63
N LEU A 286 14.21 7.80 -3.34
CA LEU A 286 13.84 7.35 -2.00
C LEU A 286 15.03 7.43 -1.02
N LYS A 287 16.24 7.03 -1.41
CA LYS A 287 17.45 7.16 -0.56
C LYS A 287 17.75 8.60 -0.18
N ARG A 288 17.47 9.57 -1.05
CA ARG A 288 17.63 11.00 -0.73
C ARG A 288 16.56 11.53 0.24
N ALA A 289 15.43 10.85 0.38
CA ALA A 289 14.32 11.25 1.25
C ALA A 289 14.22 10.45 2.56
N ALA A 290 14.81 9.24 2.64
CA ALA A 290 14.76 8.42 3.85
C ALA A 290 15.31 9.15 5.11
N PRO A 291 16.44 9.89 5.05
CA PRO A 291 16.93 10.66 6.21
C PRO A 291 16.06 11.88 6.58
N ILE A 292 15.02 12.20 5.80
CA ILE A 292 13.98 13.19 6.15
C ILE A 292 12.81 12.48 6.83
N ALA A 293 12.36 11.37 6.24
CA ALA A 293 11.33 10.49 6.79
C ALA A 293 11.67 10.00 8.22
N GLU A 294 12.92 9.58 8.43
CA GLU A 294 13.47 9.14 9.73
C GLU A 294 13.54 10.28 10.75
N ARG A 295 14.01 11.48 10.37
CA ARG A 295 14.14 12.63 11.29
C ARG A 295 12.80 13.13 11.83
N HIS A 296 11.73 12.99 11.05
CA HIS A 296 10.38 13.44 11.43
C HIS A 296 9.51 12.31 11.99
N ASP A 297 10.00 11.07 11.99
CA ASP A 297 9.21 9.86 12.30
C ASP A 297 7.90 9.83 11.47
N VAL A 298 8.05 9.87 10.14
CA VAL A 298 6.97 9.76 9.14
C VAL A 298 7.39 8.80 8.04
N MET A 299 6.70 7.68 7.91
CA MET A 299 7.02 6.63 6.94
C MET A 299 6.56 6.99 5.52
N LEU A 300 7.43 6.77 4.55
CA LEU A 300 7.14 6.81 3.12
C LEU A 300 6.60 5.44 2.70
N ILE A 301 5.32 5.37 2.33
CA ILE A 301 4.70 4.13 1.85
C ILE A 301 4.65 4.16 0.31
N VAL A 302 5.45 3.30 -0.33
CA VAL A 302 5.61 3.19 -1.78
C VAL A 302 4.53 2.29 -2.33
N GLU A 303 3.76 2.78 -3.29
CA GLU A 303 2.59 2.09 -3.82
C GLU A 303 2.86 1.50 -5.23
N PRO A 304 2.84 0.16 -5.39
CA PRO A 304 2.79 -0.48 -6.70
C PRO A 304 1.36 -0.46 -7.24
N MET A 305 1.22 -0.04 -8.51
CA MET A 305 -0.07 0.11 -9.19
C MET A 305 -0.47 -1.17 -9.94
N ASN A 306 -1.69 -1.21 -10.50
CA ASN A 306 -2.06 -2.18 -11.52
C ASN A 306 -1.95 -1.56 -12.93
N ILE A 307 -1.28 -2.24 -13.86
CA ILE A 307 -1.14 -1.79 -15.26
C ILE A 307 -2.21 -2.37 -16.21
N ARG A 308 -3.00 -3.35 -15.76
CA ARG A 308 -4.01 -4.04 -16.59
C ARG A 308 -5.30 -3.24 -16.75
N VAL A 309 -5.78 -2.62 -15.68
CA VAL A 309 -7.08 -1.94 -15.59
C VAL A 309 -6.90 -0.42 -15.52
N ASP A 310 -6.26 0.09 -14.47
CA ASP A 310 -6.28 1.53 -14.15
C ASP A 310 -5.07 2.31 -14.67
N HIS A 311 -3.84 1.83 -14.41
CA HIS A 311 -2.61 2.62 -14.57
C HIS A 311 -1.72 2.06 -15.68
N LYS A 312 -2.27 1.92 -16.90
CA LYS A 312 -1.52 1.48 -18.09
C LYS A 312 -0.27 2.34 -18.28
N GLY A 313 0.90 1.69 -18.35
CA GLY A 313 2.20 2.37 -18.46
C GLY A 313 2.71 2.98 -17.15
N HIS A 314 2.40 2.39 -15.98
CA HIS A 314 3.05 2.71 -14.71
C HIS A 314 4.31 1.87 -14.51
N CYS A 315 5.41 2.48 -14.06
CA CYS A 315 6.70 1.79 -13.98
C CYS A 315 6.89 0.93 -12.72
N LEU A 316 5.85 0.74 -11.89
CA LEU A 316 5.94 -0.06 -10.67
C LEU A 316 4.62 -0.75 -10.39
N TYR A 317 4.64 -2.08 -10.46
CA TYR A 317 3.48 -2.96 -10.29
C TYR A 317 3.94 -4.31 -9.72
N GLY A 318 3.08 -4.93 -8.91
CA GLY A 318 3.43 -6.14 -8.15
C GLY A 318 4.34 -5.88 -6.94
N SER A 319 4.42 -6.87 -6.05
CA SER A 319 5.20 -6.79 -4.82
C SER A 319 6.69 -7.04 -5.05
N ALA A 320 7.07 -8.02 -5.88
CA ALA A 320 8.47 -8.42 -6.07
C ALA A 320 9.45 -7.25 -6.38
N PRO A 321 9.22 -6.38 -7.40
CA PRO A 321 10.10 -5.24 -7.65
C PRO A 321 10.04 -4.20 -6.52
N THR A 322 8.88 -4.02 -5.89
CA THR A 322 8.67 -3.03 -4.82
C THR A 322 9.38 -3.45 -3.52
N ILE A 323 9.38 -4.75 -3.20
CA ILE A 323 10.15 -5.36 -2.12
C ILE A 323 11.65 -5.17 -2.38
N ALA A 324 12.11 -5.40 -3.61
CA ALA A 324 13.50 -5.16 -4.00
C ALA A 324 13.89 -3.67 -3.85
N ILE A 325 13.02 -2.73 -4.26
CA ILE A 325 13.22 -1.29 -4.08
C ILE A 325 13.32 -0.93 -2.59
N CYS A 326 12.37 -1.35 -1.74
CA CYS A 326 12.38 -1.00 -0.32
C CYS A 326 13.59 -1.60 0.43
N ARG A 327 13.93 -2.87 0.15
CA ARG A 327 15.14 -3.51 0.69
C ARG A 327 16.43 -2.86 0.16
N ALA A 328 16.46 -2.40 -1.09
CA ALA A 328 17.60 -1.67 -1.65
C ALA A 328 17.77 -0.25 -1.10
N VAL A 329 16.66 0.43 -0.73
CA VAL A 329 16.69 1.70 0.01
C VAL A 329 17.22 1.51 1.44
N ASN A 330 16.86 0.39 2.08
CA ASN A 330 17.35 -0.05 3.40
C ASN A 330 17.06 0.97 4.53
N SER A 331 15.80 1.39 4.64
CA SER A 331 15.29 2.25 5.72
C SER A 331 14.10 1.58 6.41
N SER A 332 13.94 1.80 7.72
CA SER A 332 12.72 1.45 8.45
C SER A 332 11.52 2.31 8.03
N HIS A 333 11.78 3.53 7.54
CA HIS A 333 10.78 4.53 7.17
C HIS A 333 10.47 4.55 5.67
N VAL A 334 10.96 3.57 4.88
CA VAL A 334 10.54 3.37 3.49
C VAL A 334 10.00 1.95 3.37
N LYS A 335 8.70 1.84 3.12
CA LYS A 335 7.93 0.59 3.14
C LYS A 335 6.91 0.54 2.01
N ILE A 336 6.18 -0.55 1.88
CA ILE A 336 5.17 -0.77 0.84
C ILE A 336 3.79 -0.34 1.36
N ASN A 337 3.07 0.42 0.54
CA ASN A 337 1.62 0.50 0.58
C ASN A 337 1.06 -0.71 -0.19
N TRP A 338 0.54 -1.70 0.54
CA TRP A 338 0.02 -2.93 -0.05
C TRP A 338 -1.47 -2.76 -0.35
N ASP A 339 -1.80 -2.08 -1.46
CA ASP A 339 -3.15 -2.17 -1.99
C ASP A 339 -3.38 -3.56 -2.60
N LEU A 340 -4.21 -4.34 -1.91
CA LEU A 340 -4.55 -5.70 -2.28
C LEU A 340 -5.40 -5.77 -3.56
N TYR A 341 -6.09 -4.68 -3.92
CA TYR A 341 -6.73 -4.55 -5.23
C TYR A 341 -5.68 -4.51 -6.35
N HIS A 342 -4.68 -3.63 -6.23
CA HIS A 342 -3.59 -3.51 -7.18
C HIS A 342 -2.77 -4.81 -7.30
N MET A 343 -2.58 -5.55 -6.19
CA MET A 343 -1.84 -6.82 -6.21
C MET A 343 -2.65 -7.97 -6.82
N GLN A 344 -3.96 -8.09 -6.52
CA GLN A 344 -4.80 -9.13 -7.11
C GLN A 344 -4.81 -9.06 -8.64
N ILE A 345 -4.88 -7.85 -9.18
CA ILE A 345 -4.88 -7.61 -10.64
C ILE A 345 -3.54 -7.94 -11.31
N SER A 346 -2.43 -7.77 -10.57
CA SER A 346 -1.07 -7.80 -11.11
C SER A 346 -0.34 -9.13 -10.93
N GLU A 347 -0.61 -9.84 -9.84
CA GLU A 347 0.15 -11.05 -9.45
C GLU A 347 -0.63 -12.12 -8.68
N GLY A 348 -1.81 -11.79 -8.11
CA GLY A 348 -2.57 -12.74 -7.28
C GLY A 348 -1.81 -13.16 -6.01
N ASP A 349 -2.08 -14.38 -5.52
CA ASP A 349 -1.51 -15.00 -4.30
C ASP A 349 -1.25 -14.00 -3.15
N LEU A 350 -2.27 -13.21 -2.80
CA LEU A 350 -2.15 -12.12 -1.83
C LEU A 350 -1.51 -12.58 -0.51
N CYS A 351 -1.86 -13.78 -0.04
CA CYS A 351 -1.31 -14.33 1.20
C CYS A 351 0.14 -14.81 1.04
N GLY A 352 0.55 -15.37 -0.10
CA GLY A 352 1.94 -15.71 -0.37
C GLY A 352 2.83 -14.47 -0.50
N ARG A 353 2.42 -13.49 -1.30
CA ARG A 353 3.17 -12.24 -1.52
C ARG A 353 3.34 -11.43 -0.23
N LEU A 354 2.31 -11.36 0.61
CA LEU A 354 2.43 -10.77 1.96
C LEU A 354 3.43 -11.51 2.86
N ARG A 355 3.56 -12.84 2.76
CA ARG A 355 4.58 -13.61 3.51
C ARG A 355 5.99 -13.32 3.01
N GLU A 356 6.20 -13.27 1.68
CA GLU A 356 7.51 -13.07 1.04
C GLU A 356 8.18 -11.72 1.37
N GLY A 357 7.38 -10.68 1.61
CA GLY A 357 7.84 -9.33 1.94
C GLY A 357 7.26 -8.76 3.24
N LYS A 358 6.93 -9.61 4.22
CA LYS A 358 6.34 -9.22 5.52
C LYS A 358 7.12 -8.11 6.26
N ASP A 359 8.43 -8.06 6.08
CA ASP A 359 9.38 -7.06 6.59
C ASP A 359 9.25 -5.67 5.93
N GLN A 360 8.49 -5.58 4.84
CA GLN A 360 8.26 -4.37 4.05
C GLN A 360 6.81 -3.88 4.09
N ILE A 361 5.90 -4.52 4.82
CA ILE A 361 4.52 -4.02 5.01
C ILE A 361 4.58 -2.72 5.82
N GLY A 362 4.24 -1.59 5.18
CA GLY A 362 4.07 -0.29 5.85
C GLY A 362 2.60 0.03 6.07
N TYR A 363 1.78 -0.18 5.03
CA TYR A 363 0.34 0.03 5.04
C TYR A 363 -0.39 -1.02 4.20
N ILE A 364 -1.70 -1.15 4.38
CA ILE A 364 -2.58 -2.06 3.62
C ILE A 364 -3.79 -1.28 3.12
N GLN A 365 -4.14 -1.43 1.86
CA GLN A 365 -5.42 -0.95 1.29
C GLN A 365 -6.24 -2.09 0.69
N ILE A 366 -7.55 -1.89 0.61
CA ILE A 366 -8.52 -2.85 0.07
C ILE A 366 -9.58 -2.20 -0.82
N ALA A 367 -9.85 -2.87 -1.93
CA ALA A 367 -11.03 -2.74 -2.78
C ALA A 367 -11.19 -4.06 -3.55
N ASP A 368 -12.42 -4.50 -3.82
CA ASP A 368 -12.65 -5.81 -4.43
C ASP A 368 -12.36 -5.83 -5.93
N HIS A 369 -12.00 -6.99 -6.46
CA HIS A 369 -11.78 -7.22 -7.89
C HIS A 369 -12.77 -8.26 -8.43
N PRO A 370 -13.41 -8.04 -9.59
CA PRO A 370 -13.46 -6.81 -10.38
C PRO A 370 -14.21 -5.67 -9.68
N GLY A 371 -14.18 -4.45 -10.27
CA GLY A 371 -14.99 -3.31 -9.85
C GLY A 371 -14.26 -2.18 -9.11
N ARG A 372 -13.28 -2.48 -8.24
CA ARG A 372 -12.72 -1.54 -7.23
C ARG A 372 -13.80 -1.05 -6.26
N THR A 373 -14.71 -1.95 -5.91
CA THR A 373 -15.90 -1.78 -5.08
C THR A 373 -15.66 -2.36 -3.67
N GLU A 374 -16.65 -2.31 -2.80
CA GLU A 374 -16.56 -2.76 -1.42
C GLU A 374 -16.27 -4.27 -1.28
N PRO A 375 -15.43 -4.70 -0.32
CA PRO A 375 -15.17 -6.11 -0.01
C PRO A 375 -16.43 -6.99 0.09
N GLY A 376 -16.52 -8.00 -0.78
CA GLY A 376 -17.66 -8.91 -0.89
C GLY A 376 -18.42 -8.82 -2.23
N THR A 377 -18.07 -7.89 -3.12
CA THR A 377 -18.66 -7.79 -4.47
C THR A 377 -17.92 -8.58 -5.54
N GLY A 378 -16.72 -9.09 -5.24
CA GLY A 378 -15.79 -9.72 -6.19
C GLY A 378 -15.19 -11.04 -5.72
N GLU A 379 -14.01 -11.36 -6.23
CA GLU A 379 -13.32 -12.65 -6.05
C GLU A 379 -12.46 -12.73 -4.77
N ILE A 380 -12.23 -11.60 -4.08
CA ILE A 380 -11.27 -11.54 -2.97
C ILE A 380 -11.93 -11.93 -1.65
N HIS A 381 -11.63 -13.14 -1.15
CA HIS A 381 -12.08 -13.61 0.16
C HIS A 381 -11.34 -12.91 1.33
N TYR A 382 -11.69 -11.64 1.57
CA TYR A 382 -11.02 -10.76 2.54
C TYR A 382 -10.88 -11.27 3.98
N PRO A 383 -11.83 -12.01 4.59
CA PRO A 383 -11.61 -12.63 5.90
C PRO A 383 -10.34 -13.48 5.98
N ARG A 384 -10.03 -14.25 4.92
CA ARG A 384 -8.79 -15.04 4.85
C ARG A 384 -7.55 -14.14 4.75
N VAL A 385 -7.61 -13.06 3.98
CA VAL A 385 -6.47 -12.17 3.73
C VAL A 385 -6.18 -11.27 4.94
N LEU A 386 -7.20 -10.71 5.58
CA LEU A 386 -7.06 -9.90 6.80
C LEU A 386 -6.55 -10.73 7.99
N ARG A 387 -6.93 -12.01 8.09
CA ARG A 387 -6.31 -12.96 9.03
C ARG A 387 -4.82 -13.18 8.74
N GLU A 388 -4.39 -13.23 7.48
CA GLU A 388 -2.97 -13.33 7.12
C GLU A 388 -2.21 -12.06 7.54
N VAL A 389 -2.73 -10.88 7.18
CA VAL A 389 -2.18 -9.57 7.56
C VAL A 389 -1.98 -9.46 9.07
N TRP A 390 -2.95 -9.93 9.87
CA TRP A 390 -2.81 -9.97 11.33
C TRP A 390 -1.78 -11.00 11.81
N ASN A 391 -1.75 -12.21 11.24
CA ASN A 391 -0.78 -13.26 11.60
C ASN A 391 0.66 -12.86 11.27
N LEU A 392 0.85 -12.00 10.25
CA LEU A 392 2.14 -11.40 9.90
C LEU A 392 2.57 -10.25 10.83
N GLY A 393 1.73 -9.87 11.79
CA GLY A 393 2.04 -8.88 12.82
C GLY A 393 1.56 -7.46 12.53
N TYR A 394 0.88 -7.20 11.41
CA TYR A 394 0.39 -5.85 11.10
C TYR A 394 -0.75 -5.42 12.06
N ARG A 395 -0.63 -4.22 12.63
CA ARG A 395 -1.59 -3.63 13.59
C ARG A 395 -1.99 -2.19 13.25
N GLY A 396 -1.67 -1.72 12.04
CA GLY A 396 -2.04 -0.39 11.54
C GLY A 396 -3.53 -0.28 11.21
N TYR A 397 -3.88 0.75 10.43
CA TYR A 397 -5.19 0.84 9.80
C TYR A 397 -5.19 0.12 8.44
N VAL A 398 -6.37 -0.26 7.95
CA VAL A 398 -6.57 -0.77 6.59
C VAL A 398 -7.38 0.25 5.81
N GLY A 399 -6.77 0.86 4.80
CA GLY A 399 -7.42 1.86 3.96
C GLY A 399 -8.46 1.23 3.05
N VAL A 400 -9.65 1.83 2.95
CA VAL A 400 -10.75 1.33 2.13
C VAL A 400 -10.83 2.18 0.87
N GLU A 401 -9.99 1.84 -0.11
CA GLU A 401 -9.81 2.61 -1.35
C GLU A 401 -10.74 2.14 -2.49
N CYS A 402 -11.97 1.81 -2.12
CA CYS A 402 -13.03 1.41 -3.04
C CYS A 402 -14.01 2.55 -3.34
N ARG A 403 -14.77 2.41 -4.43
CA ARG A 403 -15.97 3.21 -4.72
C ARG A 403 -17.19 2.36 -4.35
N PRO A 404 -17.99 2.75 -3.34
CA PRO A 404 -19.23 2.04 -3.00
C PRO A 404 -20.13 1.81 -4.22
N SER A 405 -20.51 0.55 -4.46
CA SER A 405 -21.46 0.15 -5.52
C SER A 405 -22.91 0.37 -5.07
N VAL A 406 -23.15 0.16 -3.78
CA VAL A 406 -24.38 0.49 -3.05
C VAL A 406 -24.21 1.79 -2.25
N LYS A 407 -25.25 2.19 -1.49
CA LYS A 407 -25.15 3.31 -0.54
C LYS A 407 -24.04 3.06 0.50
N GLU A 408 -23.38 4.12 0.95
CA GLU A 408 -22.26 4.04 1.89
C GLU A 408 -22.63 3.31 3.22
N GLU A 409 -23.87 3.40 3.69
CA GLU A 409 -24.34 2.66 4.89
C GLU A 409 -24.33 1.13 4.70
N GLU A 410 -24.65 0.65 3.50
CA GLU A 410 -24.67 -0.77 3.18
C GLU A 410 -23.25 -1.30 2.90
N ALA A 411 -22.42 -0.49 2.22
CA ALA A 411 -21.01 -0.82 1.99
C ALA A 411 -20.23 -0.97 3.31
N VAL A 412 -20.56 -0.20 4.35
CA VAL A 412 -19.98 -0.37 5.70
C VAL A 412 -20.37 -1.70 6.36
N LYS A 413 -21.56 -2.25 6.09
CA LYS A 413 -21.92 -3.60 6.56
C LYS A 413 -21.10 -4.69 5.87
N ALA A 414 -20.78 -4.50 4.58
CA ALA A 414 -19.89 -5.40 3.84
C ALA A 414 -18.46 -5.41 4.43
N LEU A 415 -17.91 -4.24 4.79
CA LEU A 415 -16.65 -4.14 5.55
C LEU A 415 -16.70 -4.87 6.90
N ALA A 416 -17.81 -4.72 7.64
CA ALA A 416 -18.02 -5.42 8.90
C ALA A 416 -18.17 -6.95 8.75
N HIS A 417 -18.54 -7.44 7.56
CA HIS A 417 -18.50 -8.87 7.22
C HIS A 417 -17.07 -9.31 6.87
N ALA A 418 -16.37 -8.55 6.02
CA ALA A 418 -14.99 -8.85 5.61
C ALA A 418 -14.00 -8.96 6.79
N ALA A 419 -14.26 -8.25 7.89
CA ALA A 419 -13.45 -8.29 9.11
C ALA A 419 -13.80 -9.41 10.11
N ARG A 420 -14.67 -10.37 9.77
CA ARG A 420 -15.03 -11.52 10.63
C ARG A 420 -14.05 -12.69 10.44
N TRP A 421 -12.99 -12.76 11.26
CA TRP A 421 -11.95 -13.80 11.16
C TRP A 421 -11.16 -14.07 12.46
#